data_AF-A0A7C2H7L9-F1
#
_entry.id   AF-A0A7C2H7L9-F1
#
_cell.length_a   1.000
_cell.length_b   1.000
_cell.length_c   1.000
_cell.angle_alpha   90.00
_cell.angle_beta   90.00
_cell.angle_gamma   90.00
#
_symmetry.space_group_name_H-M   'P 1'
#
loop_
_entity.id
_entity.type
_entity.pdbx_description
1 polymer ?
#
loop_
_entity_poly.entity_id
_entity_poly.type
_entity_poly.pdbx_seq_one_letter_code
_entity_poly.pdbx_strand_id
1 'polypeptide(L)'
;MKLALNKFGMTLVLVAILALLLMQAPNAYSLELTNQEKAVTFLRNVVVLDMAKYEVNLISQMDFPADASGVSTCTMLYNLKALGSTLEVICNFRNNALVSCNLNPLEGAPLLSQPLTDALDSAKNLLDRYQSYSKAAYVQPMRAMLNTVSELKPMTATSGDLKLTITTEDYVYIEWMHTPNGIHNMYNRVILAFQNGAFKMFTDSWNRYPIGSADVVISKEKAISIANDHARSFSYEVGNMTVSNLAILDKPEFTRAELTMQPR
;
A
#
# COMPACT_ATOMS: atom_id res chain seq x y z
N MET A 1 -2.67 -69.87 -27.68
CA MET A 1 -1.37 -69.17 -27.73
C MET A 1 -1.33 -68.19 -26.56
N LYS A 2 -0.62 -68.52 -25.46
CA LYS A 2 -0.52 -67.63 -24.27
C LYS A 2 0.59 -66.61 -24.55
N LEU A 3 0.23 -65.34 -24.75
CA LEU A 3 1.23 -64.27 -24.84
C LEU A 3 1.87 -64.09 -23.46
N ALA A 4 3.13 -64.47 -23.33
CA ALA A 4 3.96 -64.12 -22.17
C ALA A 4 4.32 -62.63 -22.29
N LEU A 5 3.59 -61.78 -21.59
CA LEU A 5 3.92 -60.36 -21.49
C LEU A 5 5.23 -60.24 -20.70
N ASN A 6 6.33 -59.98 -21.41
CA ASN A 6 7.64 -59.81 -20.80
C ASN A 6 7.59 -58.60 -19.83
N LYS A 7 8.29 -58.65 -18.69
CA LYS A 7 8.19 -57.64 -17.61
C LYS A 7 8.33 -56.19 -18.12
N PHE A 8 9.11 -56.01 -19.19
CA PHE A 8 9.32 -54.74 -19.89
C PHE A 8 8.03 -54.13 -20.49
N GLY A 9 7.14 -54.96 -21.04
CA GLY A 9 5.88 -54.50 -21.61
C GLY A 9 4.90 -53.99 -20.56
N MET A 10 4.91 -54.59 -19.36
CA MET A 10 4.05 -54.17 -18.26
C MET A 10 4.46 -52.81 -17.69
N THR A 11 5.76 -52.51 -17.64
CA THR A 11 6.29 -51.20 -17.22
C THR A 11 5.89 -50.10 -18.21
N LEU A 12 5.98 -50.38 -19.52
CA LEU A 12 5.61 -49.44 -20.57
C LEU A 12 4.12 -49.08 -20.54
N VAL A 13 3.26 -50.07 -20.29
CA VAL A 13 1.82 -49.84 -20.10
C VAL A 13 1.55 -48.99 -18.86
N LEU A 14 2.26 -49.22 -17.76
CA LEU A 14 2.09 -48.43 -16.54
C LEU A 14 2.51 -46.97 -16.73
N VAL A 15 3.64 -46.73 -17.41
CA VAL A 15 4.12 -45.37 -17.73
C VAL A 15 3.15 -44.66 -18.67
N ALA A 16 2.60 -45.36 -19.67
CA ALA A 16 1.59 -44.79 -20.57
C ALA A 16 0.30 -44.42 -19.83
N ILE A 17 -0.19 -45.28 -18.92
CA ILE A 17 -1.36 -44.98 -18.08
C ILE A 17 -1.08 -43.78 -17.17
N LEU A 18 0.09 -43.72 -16.53
CA LEU A 18 0.46 -42.60 -15.66
C LEU A 18 0.57 -41.27 -16.43
N ALA A 19 1.12 -41.30 -17.63
CA ALA A 19 1.19 -40.13 -18.51
C ALA A 19 -0.20 -39.66 -18.96
N LEU A 20 -1.10 -40.59 -19.29
CA LEU A 20 -2.49 -40.29 -19.63
C LEU A 20 -3.26 -39.70 -18.44
N LEU A 21 -3.03 -40.20 -17.22
CA LEU A 21 -3.64 -39.66 -16.00
C LEU A 21 -3.14 -38.25 -15.68
N LEU A 22 -1.87 -37.95 -15.94
CA LEU A 22 -1.30 -36.60 -15.78
C LEU A 22 -1.77 -35.62 -16.87
N MET A 23 -2.08 -36.10 -18.08
CA MET A 23 -2.66 -35.27 -19.15
C MET A 23 -4.15 -34.95 -18.93
N GLN A 24 -4.86 -35.77 -18.14
CA GLN A 24 -6.25 -35.54 -17.76
C GLN A 24 -6.41 -34.77 -16.46
N ALA A 25 -5.31 -34.40 -15.78
CA ALA A 25 -5.38 -33.44 -14.70
C ALA A 25 -5.90 -32.12 -15.31
N PRO A 26 -7.11 -31.65 -14.97
CA PRO A 26 -7.53 -30.34 -15.41
C PRO A 26 -6.46 -29.36 -14.94
N ASN A 27 -5.94 -28.56 -15.87
CA ASN A 27 -5.15 -27.39 -15.50
C ASN A 27 -6.08 -26.56 -14.61
N ALA A 28 -5.91 -26.71 -13.29
CA ALA A 28 -6.57 -25.88 -12.31
C ALA A 28 -5.93 -24.51 -12.47
N TYR A 29 -6.44 -23.74 -13.44
CA TYR A 29 -6.19 -22.31 -13.47
C TYR A 29 -6.68 -21.79 -12.13
N SER A 30 -5.75 -21.34 -11.29
CA SER A 30 -6.11 -20.60 -10.09
C SER A 30 -6.88 -19.38 -10.60
N LEU A 31 -8.20 -19.40 -10.42
CA LEU A 31 -9.05 -18.29 -10.82
C LEU A 31 -8.56 -17.09 -10.00
N GLU A 32 -7.96 -16.11 -10.67
CA GLU A 32 -7.58 -14.88 -9.97
C GLU A 32 -8.85 -14.21 -9.44
N LEU A 33 -8.82 -13.85 -8.16
CA LEU A 33 -9.91 -13.10 -7.55
C LEU A 33 -10.10 -11.77 -8.29
N THR A 34 -11.36 -11.44 -8.55
CA THR A 34 -11.77 -10.13 -9.03
C THR A 34 -11.43 -9.05 -8.00
N ASN A 35 -11.34 -7.78 -8.42
CA ASN A 35 -11.12 -6.66 -7.50
C ASN A 35 -12.23 -6.57 -6.44
N GLN A 36 -13.47 -6.93 -6.80
CA GLN A 36 -14.58 -6.99 -5.85
C GLN A 36 -14.36 -8.05 -4.77
N GLU A 37 -13.99 -9.28 -5.16
CA GLU A 37 -13.70 -10.34 -4.19
C GLU A 37 -12.48 -9.99 -3.32
N LYS A 38 -11.47 -9.32 -3.88
CA LYS A 38 -10.30 -8.82 -3.14
C LYS A 38 -10.68 -7.75 -2.13
N ALA A 39 -11.54 -6.79 -2.49
CA ALA A 39 -12.04 -5.77 -1.57
C ALA A 39 -12.79 -6.41 -0.40
N VAL A 40 -13.79 -7.26 -0.68
CA VAL A 40 -14.59 -7.94 0.35
C VAL A 40 -13.70 -8.83 1.23
N THR A 41 -12.75 -9.54 0.63
CA THR A 41 -11.80 -10.37 1.38
C THR A 41 -10.89 -9.53 2.26
N PHE A 42 -10.42 -8.37 1.80
CA PHE A 42 -9.61 -7.46 2.60
C PHE A 42 -10.41 -6.91 3.80
N LEU A 43 -11.65 -6.46 3.57
CA LEU A 43 -12.53 -5.95 4.63
C LEU A 43 -12.80 -7.01 5.71
N ARG A 44 -13.07 -8.26 5.29
CA ARG A 44 -13.29 -9.37 6.21
C ARG A 44 -12.01 -9.82 6.93
N ASN A 45 -10.92 -10.02 6.19
CA ASN A 45 -9.75 -10.73 6.72
C ASN A 45 -8.68 -9.80 7.30
N VAL A 46 -8.63 -8.53 6.89
CA VAL A 46 -7.64 -7.56 7.35
C VAL A 46 -8.27 -6.52 8.27
N VAL A 47 -9.36 -5.89 7.83
CA VAL A 47 -10.11 -4.89 8.61
C VAL A 47 -11.03 -5.54 9.66
N VAL A 48 -11.28 -6.84 9.55
CA VAL A 48 -12.13 -7.65 10.45
C VAL A 48 -13.58 -7.18 10.59
N LEU A 49 -14.12 -6.55 9.55
CA LEU A 49 -15.57 -6.29 9.47
C LEU A 49 -16.34 -7.61 9.49
N ASP A 50 -17.46 -7.63 10.23
CA ASP A 50 -18.40 -8.74 10.23
C ASP A 50 -19.25 -8.69 8.96
N MET A 51 -18.68 -9.13 7.85
CA MET A 51 -19.31 -9.08 6.53
C MET A 51 -20.62 -9.89 6.45
N ALA A 52 -20.90 -10.78 7.40
CA ALA A 52 -22.16 -11.51 7.46
C ALA A 52 -23.34 -10.64 7.91
N LYS A 53 -23.06 -9.50 8.57
CA LYS A 53 -24.08 -8.53 9.02
C LYS A 53 -24.39 -7.45 8.00
N TYR A 54 -23.53 -7.27 7.00
CA TYR A 54 -23.65 -6.19 6.02
C TYR A 54 -24.25 -6.70 4.70
N GLU A 55 -25.24 -5.98 4.20
CA GLU A 55 -25.59 -5.99 2.80
C GLU A 55 -24.58 -5.12 2.03
N VAL A 56 -23.84 -5.73 1.11
CA VAL A 56 -22.76 -5.07 0.36
C VAL A 56 -23.26 -4.60 -1.00
N ASN A 57 -23.32 -3.29 -1.19
CA ASN A 57 -23.76 -2.67 -2.44
C ASN A 57 -22.58 -1.95 -3.11
N LEU A 58 -22.21 -2.36 -4.33
CA LEU A 58 -21.25 -1.61 -5.16
C LEU A 58 -21.98 -0.41 -5.77
N ILE A 59 -21.56 0.80 -5.41
CA ILE A 59 -22.16 2.07 -5.86
C ILE A 59 -21.54 2.52 -7.17
N SER A 60 -20.21 2.47 -7.27
CA SER A 60 -19.51 2.81 -8.49
C SER A 60 -18.20 2.03 -8.61
N GLN A 61 -17.81 1.78 -9.85
CA GLN A 61 -16.51 1.26 -10.24
C GLN A 61 -15.98 2.15 -11.35
N MET A 62 -14.78 2.66 -11.17
CA MET A 62 -14.09 3.50 -12.13
C MET A 62 -12.78 2.83 -12.50
N ASP A 63 -12.74 2.24 -13.69
CA ASP A 63 -11.54 1.65 -14.26
C ASP A 63 -10.82 2.68 -15.12
N PHE A 64 -9.54 2.85 -14.85
CA PHE A 64 -8.66 3.67 -15.67
C PHE A 64 -7.76 2.76 -16.50
N PRO A 65 -7.66 3.01 -17.82
CA PRO A 65 -6.77 2.25 -18.67
C PRO A 65 -5.32 2.40 -18.19
N ALA A 66 -4.47 1.47 -18.64
CA ALA A 66 -3.05 1.54 -18.35
C ALA A 66 -2.46 2.90 -18.80
N ASP A 67 -1.76 3.57 -17.88
CA ASP A 67 -1.03 4.79 -18.21
C ASP A 67 0.23 4.49 -19.05
N ALA A 68 1.05 5.51 -19.32
CA ALA A 68 2.31 5.34 -20.05
C ALA A 68 3.30 4.37 -19.37
N SER A 69 3.13 4.08 -18.07
CA SER A 69 3.92 3.09 -17.33
C SER A 69 3.34 1.67 -17.44
N GLY A 70 2.25 1.47 -18.19
CA GLY A 70 1.59 0.17 -18.37
C GLY A 70 0.72 -0.24 -17.18
N VAL A 71 0.39 0.70 -16.29
CA VAL A 71 -0.28 0.42 -15.03
C VAL A 71 -1.74 0.82 -15.09
N SER A 72 -2.64 -0.16 -14.90
CA SER A 72 -4.07 0.10 -14.75
C SER A 72 -4.43 0.37 -13.29
N THR A 73 -5.44 1.21 -13.09
CA THR A 73 -6.01 1.47 -11.76
C THR A 73 -7.52 1.28 -11.78
N CYS A 74 -8.07 0.94 -10.62
CA CYS A 74 -9.50 0.78 -10.44
C CYS A 74 -9.88 1.36 -9.07
N THR A 75 -10.90 2.20 -9.04
CA THR A 75 -11.49 2.72 -7.81
C THR A 75 -12.88 2.14 -7.66
N MET A 76 -13.17 1.53 -6.51
CA MET A 76 -14.46 0.95 -6.19
C MET A 76 -15.03 1.64 -4.95
N LEU A 77 -16.27 2.09 -5.06
CA LEU A 77 -17.04 2.69 -3.97
C LEU A 77 -18.15 1.72 -3.56
N TYR A 78 -18.17 1.33 -2.30
CA TYR A 78 -19.20 0.48 -1.73
C TYR A 78 -20.00 1.22 -0.67
N ASN A 79 -21.26 0.82 -0.53
CA ASN A 79 -22.12 1.13 0.60
C ASN A 79 -22.45 -0.19 1.31
N LEU A 80 -22.06 -0.30 2.58
CA LEU A 80 -22.29 -1.46 3.42
C LEU A 80 -23.37 -1.10 4.44
N LYS A 81 -24.52 -1.76 4.37
CA LYS A 81 -25.67 -1.48 5.24
C LYS A 81 -25.96 -2.62 6.18
N ALA A 82 -26.14 -2.30 7.46
CA ALA A 82 -26.59 -3.20 8.50
C ALA A 82 -27.56 -2.46 9.43
N LEU A 83 -28.25 -3.18 10.31
CA LEU A 83 -29.12 -2.55 11.30
C LEU A 83 -28.32 -1.62 12.22
N GLY A 84 -28.57 -0.31 12.13
CA GLY A 84 -27.90 0.72 12.94
C GLY A 84 -26.44 0.99 12.55
N SER A 85 -25.99 0.56 11.36
CA SER A 85 -24.64 0.82 10.86
C SER A 85 -24.64 0.94 9.33
N THR A 86 -24.21 2.09 8.83
CA THR A 86 -24.01 2.34 7.40
C THR A 86 -22.59 2.82 7.18
N LEU A 87 -21.83 2.12 6.33
CA LEU A 87 -20.45 2.45 6.00
C LEU A 87 -20.33 2.74 4.50
N GLU A 88 -19.58 3.78 4.17
CA GLU A 88 -19.02 3.97 2.84
C GLU A 88 -17.58 3.45 2.83
N VAL A 89 -17.25 2.65 1.81
CA VAL A 89 -15.90 2.10 1.64
C VAL A 89 -15.36 2.45 0.28
N ILE A 90 -14.15 3.03 0.25
CA ILE A 90 -13.43 3.30 -1.00
C ILE A 90 -12.20 2.42 -1.05
N CYS A 91 -12.16 1.51 -2.02
CA CYS A 91 -11.00 0.67 -2.31
C CYS A 91 -10.35 1.12 -3.61
N ASN A 92 -9.03 1.27 -3.61
CA ASN A 92 -8.26 1.53 -4.81
C ASN A 92 -7.37 0.34 -5.12
N PHE A 93 -7.28 0.02 -6.40
CA PHE A 93 -6.48 -1.05 -6.95
C PHE A 93 -5.50 -0.51 -7.97
N ARG A 94 -4.33 -1.13 -8.04
CA ARG A 94 -3.31 -0.91 -9.06
C ARG A 94 -2.81 -2.27 -9.52
N ASN A 95 -2.85 -2.54 -10.82
CA ASN A 95 -2.49 -3.86 -11.37
C ASN A 95 -3.16 -5.03 -10.61
N ASN A 96 -4.47 -4.91 -10.35
CA ASN A 96 -5.26 -5.88 -9.59
C ASN A 96 -4.80 -6.15 -8.15
N ALA A 97 -3.94 -5.33 -7.57
CA ALA A 97 -3.55 -5.36 -6.16
C ALA A 97 -4.21 -4.21 -5.40
N LEU A 98 -4.74 -4.47 -4.21
CA LEU A 98 -5.33 -3.45 -3.35
C LEU A 98 -4.21 -2.53 -2.81
N VAL A 99 -4.29 -1.24 -3.12
CA VAL A 99 -3.31 -0.23 -2.70
C VAL A 99 -3.85 0.73 -1.65
N SER A 100 -5.17 0.90 -1.54
CA SER A 100 -5.75 1.61 -0.40
C SER A 100 -7.18 1.19 -0.12
N CYS A 101 -7.58 1.38 1.13
CA CYS A 101 -8.93 1.15 1.61
C CYS A 101 -9.26 2.24 2.64
N ASN A 102 -10.35 2.99 2.41
CA ASN A 102 -10.88 3.97 3.34
C ASN A 102 -12.23 3.50 3.86
N LEU A 103 -12.45 3.61 5.16
CA LEU A 103 -13.69 3.27 5.84
C LEU A 103 -14.32 4.54 6.42
N ASN A 104 -15.50 4.89 5.95
CA ASN A 104 -16.24 6.08 6.35
C ASN A 104 -17.57 5.67 6.97
N PRO A 105 -17.69 5.61 8.31
CA PRO A 105 -18.98 5.44 8.95
C PRO A 105 -19.89 6.63 8.63
N LEU A 106 -21.01 6.37 7.96
CA LEU A 106 -22.06 7.36 7.69
C LEU A 106 -23.10 7.36 8.81
N GLU A 107 -23.36 6.19 9.40
CA GLU A 107 -24.26 6.00 10.52
C GLU A 107 -23.73 4.88 11.42
N GLY A 108 -23.78 5.08 12.74
CA GLY A 108 -23.34 4.08 13.72
C GLY A 108 -21.84 3.76 13.68
N ALA A 109 -21.45 2.75 14.45
CA ALA A 109 -20.07 2.24 14.45
C ALA A 109 -19.93 1.04 13.50
N PRO A 110 -18.73 0.77 12.95
CA PRO A 110 -18.47 -0.46 12.21
C PRO A 110 -18.70 -1.70 13.07
N LEU A 111 -19.39 -2.70 12.51
CA LEU A 111 -19.62 -3.98 13.14
C LEU A 111 -18.43 -4.89 12.84
N LEU A 112 -17.66 -5.20 13.88
CA LEU A 112 -16.47 -6.03 13.78
C LEU A 112 -16.77 -7.47 14.17
N SER A 113 -16.08 -8.40 13.52
CA SER A 113 -16.10 -9.84 13.85
C SER A 113 -15.29 -10.18 15.10
N GLN A 114 -14.48 -9.22 15.57
CA GLN A 114 -13.65 -9.31 16.77
C GLN A 114 -13.82 -8.04 17.60
N PRO A 115 -13.69 -8.09 18.94
CA PRO A 115 -13.74 -6.91 19.78
C PRO A 115 -12.68 -5.88 19.38
N LEU A 116 -13.03 -4.59 19.47
CA LEU A 116 -12.08 -3.51 19.28
C LEU A 116 -11.06 -3.51 20.43
N THR A 117 -9.77 -3.51 20.10
CA THR A 117 -8.68 -3.29 21.06
C THR A 117 -8.23 -1.83 21.00
N ASP A 118 -7.24 -1.43 21.79
CA ASP A 118 -6.65 -0.10 21.59
C ASP A 118 -6.02 0.01 20.18
N ALA A 119 -5.72 1.24 19.76
CA ALA A 119 -5.25 1.52 18.41
C ALA A 119 -3.87 0.89 18.12
N LEU A 120 -3.01 0.71 19.12
CA LEU A 120 -1.68 0.11 18.93
C LEU A 120 -1.81 -1.38 18.66
N ASP A 121 -2.60 -2.07 19.48
CA ASP A 121 -2.89 -3.49 19.29
C ASP A 121 -3.67 -3.72 18.00
N SER A 122 -4.60 -2.82 17.66
CA SER A 122 -5.32 -2.85 16.39
C SER A 122 -4.36 -2.73 15.20
N ALA A 123 -3.38 -1.82 15.27
CA ALA A 123 -2.38 -1.63 14.22
C ALA A 123 -1.45 -2.85 14.06
N LYS A 124 -0.98 -3.43 15.18
CA LYS A 124 -0.15 -4.65 15.18
C LYS A 124 -0.92 -5.81 14.54
N ASN A 125 -2.13 -6.06 15.02
CA ASN A 125 -2.98 -7.14 14.51
C ASN A 125 -3.36 -6.92 13.03
N LEU A 126 -3.59 -5.68 12.61
CA LEU A 126 -3.86 -5.35 11.20
C LEU A 126 -2.66 -5.67 10.31
N LEU A 127 -1.44 -5.26 10.69
CA LEU A 127 -0.24 -5.59 9.90
C LEU A 127 0.00 -7.11 9.81
N ASP A 128 -0.24 -7.84 10.89
CA ASP A 128 -0.14 -9.31 10.92
C ASP A 128 -1.07 -9.97 9.89
N ARG A 129 -2.33 -9.52 9.89
CA ARG A 129 -3.33 -9.99 8.91
C ARG A 129 -3.02 -9.52 7.51
N TYR A 130 -2.54 -8.28 7.35
CA TYR A 130 -2.17 -7.72 6.06
C TYR A 130 -1.02 -8.51 5.44
N GLN A 131 0.04 -8.81 6.21
CA GLN A 131 1.12 -9.65 5.75
C GLN A 131 0.64 -11.04 5.31
N SER A 132 -0.28 -11.63 6.08
CA SER A 132 -0.87 -12.92 5.75
C SER A 132 -1.71 -12.85 4.45
N TYR A 133 -2.36 -11.72 4.20
CA TYR A 133 -3.17 -11.45 3.01
C TYR A 133 -2.29 -11.17 1.77
N SER A 134 -1.35 -10.24 1.86
CA SER A 134 -0.54 -9.76 0.72
C SER A 134 0.66 -10.63 0.42
N LYS A 135 1.13 -11.43 1.39
CA LYS A 135 2.42 -12.16 1.35
C LYS A 135 3.63 -11.25 1.13
N ALA A 136 3.48 -9.95 1.37
CA ALA A 136 4.53 -8.97 1.17
C ALA A 136 5.65 -9.12 2.21
N ALA A 137 6.86 -9.43 1.74
CA ALA A 137 8.04 -9.60 2.61
C ALA A 137 8.42 -8.30 3.34
N TYR A 138 8.24 -7.14 2.69
CA TYR A 138 8.56 -5.83 3.27
C TYR A 138 7.70 -5.45 4.49
N VAL A 139 6.61 -6.16 4.76
CA VAL A 139 5.78 -5.93 5.94
C VAL A 139 6.45 -6.50 7.21
N GLN A 140 7.32 -7.51 7.11
CA GLN A 140 8.02 -8.07 8.29
C GLN A 140 8.81 -7.00 9.08
N PRO A 141 9.72 -6.22 8.46
CA PRO A 141 10.46 -5.19 9.19
C PRO A 141 9.54 -4.08 9.76
N MET A 142 8.42 -3.76 9.10
CA MET A 142 7.42 -2.81 9.61
C MET A 142 6.79 -3.30 10.91
N ARG A 143 6.39 -4.57 10.94
CA ARG A 143 5.87 -5.24 12.15
C ARG A 143 6.90 -5.26 13.27
N ALA A 144 8.15 -5.59 12.95
CA ALA A 144 9.24 -5.60 13.92
C ALA A 144 9.43 -4.22 14.57
N MET A 145 9.40 -3.14 13.78
CA MET A 145 9.46 -1.77 14.31
C MET A 145 8.24 -1.45 15.19
N LEU A 146 7.02 -1.78 14.74
CA LEU A 146 5.80 -1.51 15.52
C LEU A 146 5.78 -2.26 16.85
N ASN A 147 6.35 -3.46 16.91
CA ASN A 147 6.43 -4.26 18.13
C ASN A 147 7.33 -3.64 19.21
N THR A 148 8.26 -2.75 18.84
CA THR A 148 9.04 -1.97 19.82
C THR A 148 8.28 -0.80 20.42
N VAL A 149 7.13 -0.43 19.85
CA VAL A 149 6.27 0.64 20.36
C VAL A 149 5.41 0.07 21.48
N SER A 150 5.52 0.69 22.66
CA SER A 150 4.73 0.36 23.85
C SER A 150 3.50 1.26 24.03
N GLU A 151 3.50 2.45 23.42
CA GLU A 151 2.47 3.46 23.54
C GLU A 151 2.42 4.31 22.26
N LEU A 152 1.22 4.68 21.81
CA LEU A 152 1.03 5.60 20.69
C LEU A 152 1.22 7.04 21.14
N LYS A 153 2.39 7.60 20.81
CA LYS A 153 2.70 9.01 20.96
C LYS A 153 3.45 9.50 19.73
N PRO A 154 3.48 10.81 19.45
CA PRO A 154 4.23 11.33 18.33
C PRO A 154 5.69 10.90 18.42
N MET A 155 6.18 10.19 17.39
CA MET A 155 7.56 9.71 17.36
C MET A 155 8.05 9.46 15.94
N THR A 156 9.37 9.39 15.81
CA THR A 156 10.05 8.92 14.60
C THR A 156 11.14 7.93 15.01
N ALA A 157 11.21 6.81 14.31
CA ALA A 157 12.26 5.81 14.49
C ALA A 157 12.75 5.32 13.13
N THR A 158 14.00 4.90 13.06
CA THR A 158 14.61 4.35 11.84
C THR A 158 15.22 2.97 12.12
N SER A 159 15.16 2.09 11.13
CA SER A 159 15.81 0.78 11.16
C SER A 159 16.18 0.38 9.73
N GLY A 160 17.47 0.40 9.42
CA GLY A 160 17.95 0.26 8.04
C GLY A 160 17.35 1.35 7.13
N ASP A 161 16.83 0.93 5.97
CA ASP A 161 16.17 1.81 5.00
C ASP A 161 14.66 2.01 5.30
N LEU A 162 14.24 1.87 6.55
CA LEU A 162 12.85 2.03 6.97
C LEU A 162 12.72 3.11 8.02
N LYS A 163 11.81 4.06 7.79
CA LYS A 163 11.45 5.11 8.74
C LYS A 163 10.01 4.93 9.19
N LEU A 164 9.79 4.75 10.49
CA LEU A 164 8.48 4.77 11.14
C LEU A 164 8.20 6.18 11.67
N THR A 165 7.04 6.74 11.33
CA THR A 165 6.52 7.99 11.88
C THR A 165 5.15 7.76 12.47
N ILE A 166 4.93 8.20 13.71
CA ILE A 166 3.62 8.18 14.38
C ILE A 166 3.21 9.62 14.66
N THR A 167 1.98 9.98 14.30
CA THR A 167 1.33 11.24 14.69
C THR A 167 0.00 10.94 15.35
N THR A 168 -0.43 11.77 16.31
CA THR A 168 -1.59 11.50 17.17
C THR A 168 -2.44 12.77 17.40
N GLU A 169 -2.59 13.59 16.36
CA GLU A 169 -3.44 14.79 16.43
C GLU A 169 -4.92 14.38 16.28
N ASP A 170 -5.60 14.80 15.21
CA ASP A 170 -7.01 14.44 14.95
C ASP A 170 -7.20 12.93 14.65
N TYR A 171 -6.14 12.29 14.17
CA TYR A 171 -6.07 10.88 13.86
C TYR A 171 -4.75 10.33 14.39
N VAL A 172 -4.74 9.03 14.66
CA VAL A 172 -3.49 8.29 14.83
C VAL A 172 -3.04 7.83 13.44
N TYR A 173 -1.98 8.44 12.90
CA TYR A 173 -1.31 7.94 11.71
C TYR A 173 -0.06 7.16 12.09
N ILE A 174 0.10 6.00 11.49
CA ILE A 174 1.30 5.17 11.61
C ILE A 174 1.81 4.94 10.19
N GLU A 175 2.92 5.59 9.86
CA GLU A 175 3.50 5.58 8.52
C GLU A 175 4.87 4.92 8.53
N TRP A 176 5.08 3.98 7.61
CA TRP A 176 6.39 3.47 7.24
C TRP A 176 6.77 4.02 5.87
N MET A 177 7.97 4.59 5.78
CA MET A 177 8.54 5.13 4.55
C MET A 177 9.84 4.40 4.22
N HIS A 178 10.01 4.01 2.96
CA HIS A 178 11.30 3.52 2.47
C HIS A 178 12.29 4.69 2.36
N THR A 179 13.48 4.57 2.94
CA THR A 179 14.49 5.62 2.96
C THR A 179 15.87 5.11 2.56
N PRO A 180 16.06 4.65 1.31
CA PRO A 180 17.33 4.09 0.87
C PRO A 180 18.44 5.15 0.98
N ASN A 181 19.54 4.82 1.65
CA ASN A 181 20.65 5.75 1.90
C ASN A 181 20.20 7.05 2.60
N GLY A 182 19.13 7.01 3.40
CA GLY A 182 18.57 8.19 4.07
C GLY A 182 17.80 9.15 3.16
N ILE A 183 17.56 8.80 1.90
CA ILE A 183 16.79 9.62 0.95
C ILE A 183 15.30 9.44 1.21
N HIS A 184 14.55 10.52 1.37
CA HIS A 184 13.11 10.43 1.59
C HIS A 184 12.39 9.96 0.33
N ASN A 185 11.71 8.80 0.40
CA ASN A 185 10.86 8.32 -0.67
C ASN A 185 9.37 8.50 -0.31
N MET A 186 8.81 9.65 -0.68
CA MET A 186 7.40 9.96 -0.42
C MET A 186 6.41 9.05 -1.18
N TYR A 187 6.91 8.24 -2.11
CA TYR A 187 6.09 7.40 -2.98
C TYR A 187 5.99 5.96 -2.50
N ASN A 188 6.98 5.46 -1.76
CA ASN A 188 7.03 4.09 -1.25
C ASN A 188 6.75 4.08 0.26
N ARG A 189 5.47 3.96 0.60
CA ARG A 189 5.01 4.04 1.99
C ARG A 189 3.88 3.06 2.28
N VAL A 190 3.78 2.66 3.55
CA VAL A 190 2.60 2.00 4.11
C VAL A 190 2.05 2.91 5.19
N ILE A 191 0.75 3.20 5.15
CA ILE A 191 0.08 4.07 6.12
C ILE A 191 -1.12 3.34 6.71
N LEU A 192 -1.22 3.37 8.03
CA LEU A 192 -2.44 3.07 8.77
C LEU A 192 -2.96 4.35 9.42
N ALA A 193 -4.27 4.55 9.40
CA ALA A 193 -4.92 5.60 10.18
C ALA A 193 -6.05 5.03 11.03
N PHE A 194 -6.15 5.55 12.24
CA PHE A 194 -7.21 5.26 13.19
C PHE A 194 -7.87 6.55 13.66
N GLN A 195 -9.19 6.50 13.86
CA GLN A 195 -9.97 7.59 14.42
C GLN A 195 -10.75 7.04 15.62
N ASN A 196 -10.58 7.64 16.80
CA ASN A 196 -11.20 7.19 18.05
C ASN A 196 -10.96 5.68 18.32
N GLY A 197 -9.76 5.19 18.00
CA GLY A 197 -9.40 3.77 18.14
C GLY A 197 -9.86 2.85 17.01
N ALA A 198 -10.81 3.27 16.17
CA ALA A 198 -11.32 2.47 15.07
C ALA A 198 -10.51 2.64 13.77
N PHE A 199 -10.45 1.59 12.95
CA PHE A 199 -9.82 1.63 11.63
C PHE A 199 -10.47 2.72 10.74
N LYS A 200 -9.63 3.56 10.14
CA LYS A 200 -10.07 4.62 9.22
C LYS A 200 -9.53 4.42 7.81
N MET A 201 -8.23 4.17 7.68
CA MET A 201 -7.56 4.12 6.39
C MET A 201 -6.39 3.14 6.40
N PHE A 202 -6.21 2.49 5.25
CA PHE A 202 -5.03 1.74 4.88
C PHE A 202 -4.51 2.25 3.53
N THR A 203 -3.20 2.41 3.39
CA THR A 203 -2.53 2.62 2.10
C THR A 203 -1.25 1.81 2.04
N ASP A 204 -1.04 1.10 0.94
CA ASP A 204 0.23 0.50 0.56
C ASP A 204 0.61 0.98 -0.84
N SER A 205 1.64 1.82 -0.88
CA SER A 205 2.27 2.28 -2.11
C SER A 205 3.72 1.81 -2.22
N TRP A 206 4.12 0.78 -1.47
CA TRP A 206 5.51 0.35 -1.34
C TRP A 206 6.18 0.03 -2.67
N ASN A 207 5.45 -0.63 -3.57
CA ASN A 207 5.91 -0.99 -4.91
C ASN A 207 5.20 -0.19 -6.00
N ARG A 208 4.76 1.03 -5.67
CA ARG A 208 3.96 1.84 -6.59
C ARG A 208 4.80 2.38 -7.75
N TYR A 209 6.03 2.81 -7.52
CA TYR A 209 6.88 3.37 -8.57
C TYR A 209 8.25 2.70 -8.59
N PRO A 210 8.80 2.41 -9.78
CA PRO A 210 10.18 2.00 -9.89
C PRO A 210 11.07 3.15 -9.41
N ILE A 211 11.96 2.83 -8.48
CA ILE A 211 12.98 3.76 -8.03
C ILE A 211 14.07 3.83 -9.10
N GLY A 212 14.46 5.05 -9.48
CA GLY A 212 15.46 5.28 -10.51
C GLY A 212 16.89 5.00 -10.08
N SER A 213 17.41 5.84 -9.19
CA SER A 213 18.71 5.69 -8.54
C SER A 213 18.68 6.40 -7.19
N ALA A 214 19.47 5.91 -6.24
CA ALA A 214 19.73 6.55 -4.95
C ALA A 214 21.12 7.20 -4.90
N ASP A 215 21.81 7.30 -6.04
CA ASP A 215 23.15 7.88 -6.14
C ASP A 215 23.06 9.41 -6.13
N VAL A 216 23.72 10.03 -5.16
CA VAL A 216 23.77 11.48 -5.03
C VAL A 216 25.03 11.99 -5.72
N VAL A 217 24.85 12.60 -6.90
CA VAL A 217 25.96 13.08 -7.74
C VAL A 217 26.28 14.58 -7.56
N ILE A 218 25.49 15.30 -6.77
CA ILE A 218 25.66 16.73 -6.49
C ILE A 218 25.74 16.93 -4.97
N SER A 219 26.72 17.71 -4.50
CA SER A 219 26.83 18.05 -3.08
C SER A 219 25.71 18.99 -2.63
N LYS A 220 25.40 18.99 -1.33
CA LYS A 220 24.39 19.88 -0.74
C LYS A 220 24.69 21.35 -1.07
N GLU A 221 25.95 21.76 -0.96
CA GLU A 221 26.42 23.13 -1.21
C GLU A 221 26.25 23.49 -2.68
N LYS A 222 26.54 22.56 -3.59
CA LYS A 222 26.36 22.78 -5.01
C LYS A 222 24.88 22.89 -5.38
N ALA A 223 24.01 22.08 -4.78
CA ALA A 223 22.56 22.17 -4.96
C ALA A 223 22.02 23.53 -4.46
N ILE A 224 22.46 23.98 -3.28
CA ILE A 224 22.10 25.30 -2.74
C ILE A 224 22.58 26.42 -3.65
N SER A 225 23.82 26.34 -4.17
CA SER A 225 24.36 27.32 -5.12
C SER A 225 23.50 27.41 -6.38
N ILE A 226 23.13 26.27 -6.99
CA ILE A 226 22.28 26.25 -8.19
C ILE A 226 20.92 26.90 -7.90
N ALA A 227 20.30 26.56 -6.75
CA ALA A 227 19.02 27.14 -6.37
C ALA A 227 19.10 28.66 -6.15
N ASN A 228 20.15 29.13 -5.48
CA ASN A 228 20.39 30.55 -5.26
C ASN A 228 20.63 31.30 -6.57
N ASP A 229 21.42 30.74 -7.48
CA ASP A 229 21.68 31.36 -8.78
C ASP A 229 20.39 31.50 -9.60
N HIS A 230 19.56 30.46 -9.63
CA HIS A 230 18.25 30.50 -10.30
C HIS A 230 17.31 31.53 -9.65
N ALA A 231 17.23 31.56 -8.32
CA ALA A 231 16.38 32.48 -7.58
C ALA A 231 16.74 33.95 -7.83
N ARG A 232 18.04 34.28 -8.02
CA ARG A 232 18.48 35.65 -8.38
C ARG A 232 17.98 36.11 -9.74
N SER A 233 17.81 35.17 -10.68
CA SER A 233 17.30 35.44 -12.03
C SER A 233 15.79 35.30 -12.16
N PHE A 234 15.10 34.83 -11.11
CA PHE A 234 13.67 34.54 -11.19
C PHE A 234 12.83 35.82 -11.25
N SER A 235 11.86 35.82 -12.15
CA SER A 235 10.83 36.85 -12.25
C SER A 235 9.47 36.22 -12.58
N TYR A 236 8.40 36.87 -12.16
CA TYR A 236 7.03 36.44 -12.48
C TYR A 236 6.11 37.63 -12.71
N GLU A 237 5.03 37.42 -13.47
CA GLU A 237 4.04 38.45 -13.79
C GLU A 237 2.85 38.40 -12.84
N VAL A 238 2.40 39.56 -12.37
CA VAL A 238 1.14 39.73 -11.65
C VAL A 238 0.33 40.84 -12.33
N GLY A 239 -0.65 40.44 -13.13
CA GLY A 239 -1.37 41.37 -14.01
C GLY A 239 -0.45 41.93 -15.08
N ASN A 240 -0.24 43.25 -15.08
CA ASN A 240 0.66 43.96 -16.02
C ASN A 240 2.00 44.36 -15.36
N MET A 241 2.35 43.75 -14.22
CA MET A 241 3.59 44.05 -13.49
C MET A 241 4.51 42.84 -13.48
N THR A 242 5.75 43.04 -13.94
CA THR A 242 6.85 42.11 -13.75
C THR A 242 7.44 42.30 -12.35
N VAL A 243 7.42 41.25 -11.54
CA VAL A 243 8.14 41.19 -10.27
C VAL A 243 9.48 40.51 -10.52
N SER A 244 10.58 41.22 -10.26
CA SER A 244 11.96 40.74 -10.42
C SER A 244 12.87 41.24 -9.29
N ASN A 245 14.17 40.93 -9.34
CA ASN A 245 15.18 41.34 -8.34
C ASN A 245 14.83 40.90 -6.92
N LEU A 246 14.36 39.67 -6.76
CA LEU A 246 13.99 39.12 -5.47
C LEU A 246 15.19 39.11 -4.51
N ALA A 247 14.99 39.66 -3.31
CA ALA A 247 15.98 39.58 -2.25
C ALA A 247 15.97 38.17 -1.65
N ILE A 248 17.08 37.45 -1.81
CA ILE A 248 17.26 36.13 -1.18
C ILE A 248 17.66 36.34 0.28
N LEU A 249 16.82 35.87 1.19
CA LEU A 249 17.13 35.85 2.61
C LEU A 249 18.02 34.65 2.91
N ASP A 250 19.33 34.88 2.98
CA ASP A 250 20.31 33.84 3.32
C ASP A 250 20.30 33.55 4.83
N LYS A 251 19.23 32.90 5.30
CA LYS A 251 19.13 32.42 6.67
C LYS A 251 19.11 30.89 6.68
N PRO A 252 19.75 30.24 7.66
CA PRO A 252 19.78 28.78 7.74
C PRO A 252 18.39 28.12 7.76
N GLU A 253 17.37 28.79 8.33
CA GLU A 253 16.00 28.29 8.32
C GLU A 253 15.32 28.30 6.93
N PHE A 254 15.82 29.10 5.98
CA PHE A 254 15.26 29.23 4.63
C PHE A 254 16.12 28.57 3.55
N THR A 255 17.42 28.39 3.82
CA THR A 255 18.37 27.76 2.89
C THR A 255 18.57 26.28 3.26
N ARG A 256 17.81 25.39 2.60
CA ARG A 256 17.94 23.93 2.78
C ARG A 256 17.96 23.20 1.44
N ALA A 257 18.68 22.08 1.42
CA ALA A 257 18.61 21.09 0.37
C ALA A 257 18.29 19.75 1.01
N GLU A 258 17.26 19.10 0.49
CA GLU A 258 16.74 17.83 0.98
C GLU A 258 16.82 16.79 -0.15
N LEU A 259 17.19 15.57 0.20
CA LEU A 259 17.20 14.46 -0.74
C LEU A 259 15.81 13.84 -0.79
N THR A 260 15.18 13.91 -1.96
CA THR A 260 13.89 13.28 -2.23
C THR A 260 14.02 12.35 -3.43
N MET A 261 13.31 11.22 -3.39
CA MET A 261 13.16 10.36 -4.56
C MET A 261 12.05 10.88 -5.46
N GLN A 262 12.29 10.91 -6.76
CA GLN A 262 11.26 11.15 -7.78
C GLN A 262 10.92 9.84 -8.47
N PRO A 263 9.64 9.58 -8.78
CA PRO A 263 9.25 8.42 -9.56
C PRO A 263 9.84 8.56 -10.97
N ARG A 264 10.22 7.43 -11.57
CA ARG A 264 10.51 7.36 -13.00
C ARG A 264 9.24 7.11 -13.80
#